data_AF-A0A532C7M4-F1
#
_entry.id   AF-A0A532C7M4-F1
#
_cell.length_a   1.000
_cell.length_b   1.000
_cell.length_c   1.000
_cell.angle_alpha   90.00
_cell.angle_beta   90.00
_cell.angle_gamma   90.00
#
_symmetry.space_group_name_H-M   'P 1'
#
loop_
_entity.id
_entity.type
_entity.pdbx_description
1 polymer ?
#
loop_
_entity_poly.entity_id
_entity_poly.type
_entity_poly.pdbx_seq_one_letter_code
_entity_poly.pdbx_strand_id
1 'polypeptide(L)'
;GLSKAQCERELKRLLGLEKIIWLPGSIGKDITDGHTDFYARFASPGVVVAGYDPDPKSSDHVVTKQHLEILRASTDAKGRALEVVVIDAPSTGRGKFANDDFAAGYINFYVCNGAVIAPEFGDKRADLAAKQTLQRLFPKRKVVQINIDGIAAGGGGIHCTTQQEPMV
;
A
#
# COMPACT_ATOMS: atom_id res chain seq x y z
N GLY A 1 22.07 -15.44 -7.75
CA GLY A 1 21.25 -14.25 -7.43
C GLY A 1 22.14 -13.04 -7.23
N LEU A 2 21.54 -11.85 -7.10
CA LEU A 2 22.25 -10.60 -6.79
C LEU A 2 22.24 -10.36 -5.27
N SER A 3 23.26 -9.68 -4.75
CA SER A 3 23.24 -9.13 -3.39
C SER A 3 22.33 -7.90 -3.31
N LYS A 4 21.88 -7.55 -2.10
CA LYS A 4 21.09 -6.33 -1.84
C LYS A 4 21.74 -5.07 -2.41
N ALA A 5 23.06 -4.93 -2.24
CA ALA A 5 23.81 -3.79 -2.75
C ALA A 5 23.87 -3.74 -4.28
N GLN A 6 23.93 -4.90 -4.95
CA GLN A 6 23.86 -4.98 -6.41
C GLN A 6 22.46 -4.59 -6.90
N CYS A 7 21.40 -5.09 -6.28
CA CYS A 7 20.02 -4.71 -6.61
C CYS A 7 19.79 -3.21 -6.40
N GLU A 8 20.24 -2.64 -5.26
CA GLU A 8 20.07 -1.22 -4.97
C GLU A 8 20.75 -0.34 -6.03
N ARG A 9 21.98 -0.66 -6.44
CA ARG A 9 22.67 0.10 -7.49
C ARG A 9 21.90 0.08 -8.81
N GLU A 10 21.37 -1.07 -9.18
CA GLU A 10 20.64 -1.21 -10.45
C GLU A 10 19.30 -0.48 -10.43
N LEU A 11 18.55 -0.56 -9.32
CA LEU A 11 17.31 0.22 -9.14
C LEU A 11 17.57 1.72 -9.19
N LYS A 12 18.63 2.21 -8.53
CA LYS A 12 19.02 3.63 -8.60
C LYS A 12 19.34 4.08 -10.03
N ARG A 13 20.08 3.26 -10.78
CA ARG A 13 20.45 3.54 -12.18
C ARG A 13 19.24 3.59 -13.10
N LEU A 14 18.33 2.61 -12.99
CA LEU A 14 17.17 2.47 -13.88
C LEU A 14 16.05 3.46 -13.57
N LEU A 15 15.81 3.73 -12.29
CA LEU A 15 14.66 4.52 -11.83
C LEU A 15 15.03 5.96 -11.43
N GLY A 16 16.31 6.34 -11.51
CA GLY A 16 16.78 7.67 -11.14
C GLY A 16 16.68 7.98 -9.64
N LEU A 17 16.79 6.96 -8.79
CA LEU A 17 16.64 7.08 -7.33
C LEU A 17 17.96 7.44 -6.66
N GLU A 18 17.91 8.25 -5.60
CA GLU A 18 19.08 8.55 -4.76
C GLU A 18 19.11 7.72 -3.47
N LYS A 19 17.92 7.37 -2.94
CA LYS A 19 17.75 6.63 -1.69
C LYS A 19 16.66 5.57 -1.83
N ILE A 20 16.88 4.41 -1.21
CA ILE A 20 15.89 3.33 -1.10
C ILE A 20 15.65 3.05 0.39
N ILE A 21 14.39 3.01 0.79
CA ILE A 21 13.96 2.54 2.11
C ILE A 21 13.52 1.08 1.94
N TRP A 22 14.16 0.18 2.67
CA TRP A 22 13.93 -1.26 2.54
C TRP A 22 12.98 -1.74 3.65
N LEU A 23 11.79 -2.20 3.24
CA LEU A 23 10.87 -2.92 4.11
C LEU A 23 11.12 -4.44 3.97
N PRO A 24 11.12 -5.21 5.07
CA PRO A 24 11.21 -6.67 4.99
C PRO A 24 10.01 -7.26 4.26
N GLY A 25 10.24 -8.21 3.34
CA GLY A 25 9.16 -8.97 2.69
C GLY A 25 8.66 -10.13 3.54
N SER A 26 7.65 -10.83 3.03
CA SER A 26 6.92 -11.92 3.70
C SER A 26 6.98 -13.21 2.87
N ILE A 27 8.17 -13.80 2.76
CA ILE A 27 8.43 -14.95 1.88
C ILE A 27 7.48 -16.12 2.20
N GLY A 28 6.76 -16.59 1.18
CA GLY A 28 5.86 -17.74 1.25
C GLY A 28 4.63 -17.55 2.13
N LYS A 29 4.32 -16.31 2.54
CA LYS A 29 3.12 -15.96 3.33
C LYS A 29 2.10 -15.13 2.56
N ASP A 30 2.53 -14.52 1.47
CA ASP A 30 1.72 -13.77 0.53
C ASP A 30 2.08 -14.23 -0.90
N ILE A 31 1.13 -14.15 -1.82
CA ILE A 31 1.28 -14.55 -3.22
C ILE A 31 2.43 -13.79 -3.90
N THR A 32 2.72 -12.58 -3.44
CA THR A 32 3.76 -11.70 -4.01
C THR A 32 5.05 -11.65 -3.19
N ASP A 33 5.18 -12.50 -2.16
CA ASP A 33 6.26 -12.45 -1.16
C ASP A 33 6.36 -11.08 -0.44
N GLY A 34 5.26 -10.34 -0.38
CA GLY A 34 5.15 -9.06 0.30
C GLY A 34 5.49 -7.86 -0.59
N HIS A 35 4.79 -7.71 -1.71
CA HIS A 35 4.94 -6.54 -2.58
C HIS A 35 4.56 -5.25 -1.85
N THR A 36 5.44 -4.25 -1.92
CA THR A 36 5.31 -2.99 -1.16
C THR A 36 4.01 -2.24 -1.44
N ASP A 37 3.37 -2.44 -2.60
CA ASP A 37 2.12 -1.75 -2.95
C ASP A 37 0.89 -2.18 -2.13
N PHE A 38 1.01 -3.26 -1.34
CA PHE A 38 0.06 -3.63 -0.30
C PHE A 38 0.35 -3.00 1.05
N TYR A 39 1.60 -2.57 1.30
CA TYR A 39 2.04 -2.09 2.61
C TYR A 39 2.23 -0.59 2.70
N ALA A 40 2.78 0.06 1.67
CA ALA A 40 3.10 1.47 1.73
C ALA A 40 3.13 2.16 0.35
N ARG A 41 2.61 3.38 0.27
CA ARG A 41 2.65 4.22 -0.94
C ARG A 41 2.91 5.68 -0.60
N PHE A 42 3.65 6.38 -1.46
CA PHE A 42 3.82 7.83 -1.32
C PHE A 42 2.52 8.56 -1.71
N ALA A 43 2.05 9.46 -0.85
CA ALA A 43 0.98 10.42 -1.18
C ALA A 43 1.55 11.72 -1.77
N SER A 44 2.71 12.13 -1.28
CA SER A 44 3.47 13.28 -1.75
C SER A 44 4.94 13.16 -1.27
N PRO A 45 5.87 14.00 -1.74
CA PRO A 45 7.25 13.96 -1.27
C PRO A 45 7.34 14.15 0.26
N GLY A 46 7.82 13.13 0.97
CA GLY A 46 7.92 13.12 2.44
C GLY A 46 6.68 12.59 3.17
N VAL A 47 5.59 12.27 2.47
CA VAL A 47 4.35 11.72 3.07
C VAL A 47 4.09 10.32 2.52
N VAL A 48 4.09 9.33 3.41
CA VAL A 48 3.80 7.92 3.11
C VAL A 48 2.48 7.53 3.76
N VAL A 49 1.64 6.83 3.00
CA VAL A 49 0.46 6.13 3.49
C VAL A 49 0.84 4.67 3.69
N ALA A 50 0.63 4.14 4.89
CA ALA A 50 0.99 2.77 5.23
C ALA A 50 -0.22 1.99 5.75
N GLY A 51 -0.30 0.73 5.35
CA GLY A 51 -1.32 -0.22 5.79
C GLY A 51 -0.97 -0.77 7.16
N TYR A 52 -1.98 -0.98 7.98
CA TYR A 52 -1.83 -1.65 9.27
C TYR A 52 -2.89 -2.73 9.41
N ASP A 53 -2.46 -3.94 9.76
CA ASP A 53 -3.39 -4.99 10.13
C ASP A 53 -3.63 -4.93 11.65
N PRO A 54 -4.84 -4.58 12.10
CA PRO A 54 -5.14 -4.48 13.53
C PRO A 54 -5.37 -5.83 14.21
N ASP A 55 -5.52 -6.95 13.48
CA ASP A 55 -5.78 -8.26 14.09
C ASP A 55 -4.49 -8.88 14.64
N PRO A 56 -4.32 -8.97 15.97
CA PRO A 56 -3.11 -9.54 16.56
C PRO A 56 -2.89 -11.03 16.22
N LYS A 57 -3.89 -11.72 15.67
CA LYS A 57 -3.79 -13.11 15.22
C LYS A 57 -3.34 -13.24 13.77
N SER A 58 -3.41 -12.17 12.99
CA SER A 58 -2.94 -12.14 11.61
C SER A 58 -1.42 -12.18 11.55
N SER A 59 -0.87 -12.91 10.58
CA SER A 59 0.57 -12.88 10.31
C SER A 59 1.05 -11.51 9.85
N ASP A 60 0.17 -10.72 9.23
CA ASP A 60 0.50 -9.38 8.71
C ASP A 60 0.57 -8.32 9.82
N HIS A 61 -0.01 -8.56 10.99
CA HIS A 61 0.06 -7.64 12.11
C HIS A 61 1.50 -7.34 12.54
N VAL A 62 2.33 -8.38 12.65
CA VAL A 62 3.73 -8.24 13.05
C VAL A 62 4.52 -7.51 11.97
N VAL A 63 4.28 -7.85 10.70
CA VAL A 63 4.98 -7.30 9.53
C VAL A 63 4.65 -5.81 9.36
N THR A 64 3.36 -5.48 9.36
CA THR A 64 2.89 -4.08 9.21
C THR A 64 3.38 -3.21 10.36
N LYS A 65 3.42 -3.72 11.59
CA LYS A 65 4.01 -2.99 12.72
C LYS A 65 5.49 -2.69 12.52
N GLN A 66 6.27 -3.68 12.08
CA GLN A 66 7.70 -3.50 11.78
C GLN A 66 7.92 -2.50 10.64
N HIS A 67 7.08 -2.54 9.60
CA HIS A 67 7.13 -1.57 8.50
C HIS A 67 6.87 -0.15 9.00
N LEU A 68 5.88 0.04 9.86
CA LEU A 68 5.59 1.35 10.46
C LEU A 68 6.76 1.89 11.28
N GLU A 69 7.45 1.04 12.05
CA GLU A 69 8.64 1.44 12.82
C GLU A 69 9.76 1.91 11.88
N ILE A 70 10.05 1.17 10.81
CA ILE A 70 11.06 1.54 9.81
C ILE A 70 10.70 2.85 9.12
N LEU A 71 9.46 3.00 8.66
CA LEU A 71 9.00 4.20 7.97
C LEU A 71 9.09 5.44 8.87
N ARG A 72 8.65 5.33 10.13
CA ARG A 72 8.69 6.44 11.11
C ARG A 72 10.12 6.84 11.48
N ALA A 73 11.07 5.91 11.45
CA ALA A 73 12.49 6.18 11.69
C ALA A 73 13.24 6.66 10.42
N SER A 74 12.59 6.67 9.26
CA SER A 74 13.22 6.96 7.98
C SER A 74 13.13 8.43 7.58
N THR A 75 14.08 8.83 6.74
CA THR A 75 14.03 10.07 5.98
C THR A 75 14.01 9.78 4.49
N ASP A 76 13.50 10.70 3.67
CA ASP A 76 13.62 10.58 2.22
C ASP A 76 15.01 10.99 1.68
N ALA A 77 15.17 11.00 0.35
CA ALA A 77 16.43 11.36 -0.29
C ALA A 77 16.89 12.82 0.00
N LYS A 78 15.95 13.71 0.34
CA LYS A 78 16.23 15.11 0.69
C LYS A 78 16.40 15.33 2.19
N GLY A 79 16.50 14.24 2.97
CA GLY A 79 16.67 14.31 4.42
C GLY A 79 15.41 14.68 5.20
N ARG A 80 14.23 14.75 4.57
CA ARG A 80 12.97 15.04 5.27
C ARG A 80 12.54 13.80 6.05
N ALA A 81 12.18 13.96 7.32
CA ALA A 81 11.51 12.89 8.07
C ALA A 81 10.18 12.55 7.40
N LEU A 82 9.85 11.25 7.34
CA LEU A 82 8.60 10.83 6.74
C LEU A 82 7.42 11.12 7.66
N GLU A 83 6.40 11.82 7.14
CA GLU A 83 5.06 11.78 7.70
C GLU A 83 4.43 10.45 7.32
N VAL A 84 4.12 9.61 8.31
CA VAL A 84 3.51 8.28 8.11
C VAL A 84 2.04 8.34 8.50
N VAL A 85 1.16 8.32 7.49
CA VAL A 85 -0.29 8.26 7.66
C VAL A 85 -0.74 6.81 7.58
N VAL A 86 -1.43 6.33 8.61
CA VAL A 86 -1.82 4.92 8.71
C VAL A 86 -3.27 4.74 8.25
N ILE A 87 -3.53 3.67 7.49
CA ILE A 87 -4.87 3.18 7.18
C ILE A 87 -4.96 1.73 7.64
N ASP A 88 -5.92 1.46 8.51
CA ASP A 88 -6.18 0.10 9.00
C ASP A 88 -6.84 -0.75 7.90
N ALA A 89 -6.46 -2.03 7.84
CA ALA A 89 -7.14 -3.05 7.04
C ALA A 89 -8.60 -3.21 7.50
N PRO A 90 -9.52 -3.67 6.62
CA PRO A 90 -10.89 -3.96 7.04
C PRO A 90 -10.91 -5.06 8.10
N SER A 91 -11.75 -4.91 9.12
CA SER A 91 -11.92 -5.93 10.18
C SER A 91 -13.05 -6.90 9.85
N THR A 92 -13.92 -6.51 8.91
CA THR A 92 -15.05 -7.30 8.43
C THR A 92 -15.08 -7.28 6.91
N GLY A 93 -15.76 -8.24 6.30
CA GLY A 93 -15.85 -8.31 4.85
C GLY A 93 -17.09 -9.06 4.40
N ARG A 94 -17.34 -9.03 3.10
CA ARG A 94 -18.42 -9.80 2.48
C ARG A 94 -17.96 -11.24 2.26
N GLY A 95 -18.78 -12.22 2.67
CA GLY A 95 -18.39 -13.63 2.62
C GLY A 95 -18.40 -14.28 1.22
N LYS A 96 -18.94 -13.63 0.18
CA LYS A 96 -19.14 -14.26 -1.15
C LYS A 96 -17.84 -14.69 -1.82
N PHE A 97 -16.75 -13.96 -1.59
CA PHE A 97 -15.47 -14.15 -2.25
C PHE A 97 -14.34 -14.46 -1.25
N ALA A 98 -14.67 -14.73 0.01
CA ALA A 98 -13.68 -15.00 1.05
C ALA A 98 -12.94 -16.31 0.76
N ASN A 99 -11.61 -16.25 0.77
CA ASN A 99 -10.68 -17.37 0.64
C ASN A 99 -9.35 -17.03 1.33
N ASP A 100 -8.44 -18.00 1.40
CA ASP A 100 -7.13 -17.83 2.06
C ASP A 100 -6.20 -16.85 1.31
N ASP A 101 -6.48 -16.60 0.03
CA ASP A 101 -5.72 -15.71 -0.85
C ASP A 101 -6.28 -14.27 -0.89
N PHE A 102 -7.27 -13.96 -0.05
CA PHE A 102 -8.00 -12.71 -0.14
C PHE A 102 -7.14 -11.52 0.34
N ALA A 103 -6.69 -10.70 -0.61
CA ALA A 103 -5.79 -9.57 -0.33
C ALA A 103 -6.54 -8.31 0.16
N ALA A 104 -6.99 -8.34 1.43
CA ALA A 104 -7.72 -7.25 2.05
C ALA A 104 -6.81 -6.08 2.46
N GLY A 105 -6.86 -4.96 1.74
CA GLY A 105 -6.13 -3.75 2.12
C GLY A 105 -6.47 -2.52 1.29
N TYR A 106 -6.56 -1.37 1.95
CA TYR A 106 -6.92 -0.10 1.29
C TYR A 106 -5.74 0.58 0.58
N ILE A 107 -4.50 0.14 0.85
CA ILE A 107 -3.28 0.75 0.29
C ILE A 107 -3.16 0.51 -1.22
N ASN A 108 -3.76 -0.56 -1.74
CA ASN A 108 -3.73 -0.92 -3.15
C ASN A 108 -4.65 -0.03 -4.03
N PHE A 109 -4.71 1.28 -3.74
CA PHE A 109 -5.44 2.28 -4.52
C PHE A 109 -4.67 2.68 -5.80
N TYR A 110 -5.33 3.33 -6.74
CA TYR A 110 -4.70 3.91 -7.94
C TYR A 110 -4.93 5.43 -7.97
N VAL A 111 -3.88 6.20 -8.27
CA VAL A 111 -3.95 7.66 -8.38
C VAL A 111 -3.89 8.04 -9.86
N CYS A 112 -4.97 8.60 -10.38
CA CYS A 112 -5.05 9.05 -11.77
C CYS A 112 -5.29 10.56 -11.85
N ASN A 113 -5.43 11.07 -13.08
CA ASN A 113 -5.75 12.46 -13.32
C ASN A 113 -7.14 12.77 -12.75
N GLY A 114 -7.17 13.65 -11.74
CA GLY A 114 -8.41 14.11 -11.10
C GLY A 114 -9.07 13.14 -10.11
N ALA A 115 -8.59 11.91 -9.94
CA ALA A 115 -9.21 10.95 -9.03
C ALA A 115 -8.23 10.01 -8.32
N VAL A 116 -8.71 9.41 -7.22
CA VAL A 116 -8.10 8.27 -6.53
C VAL A 116 -9.13 7.15 -6.52
N ILE A 117 -8.79 6.03 -7.13
CA ILE A 117 -9.64 4.83 -7.18
C ILE A 117 -9.21 3.93 -6.03
N ALA A 118 -10.07 3.78 -5.03
CA ALA A 118 -9.76 3.12 -3.77
C ALA A 118 -10.56 1.82 -3.57
N PRO A 119 -9.98 0.80 -2.93
CA PRO A 119 -10.72 -0.40 -2.51
C PRO A 119 -11.87 -0.10 -1.55
N GLU A 120 -12.89 -0.96 -1.59
CA GLU A 120 -14.02 -1.02 -0.65
C GLU A 120 -14.36 -2.49 -0.41
N PHE A 121 -14.54 -2.89 0.85
CA PHE A 121 -14.64 -4.29 1.27
C PHE A 121 -15.95 -4.64 1.99
N GLY A 122 -16.84 -3.65 2.19
CA GLY A 122 -18.11 -3.81 2.90
C GLY A 122 -18.02 -3.54 4.40
N ASP A 123 -16.82 -3.26 4.93
CA ASP A 123 -16.62 -2.72 6.27
C ASP A 123 -16.91 -1.23 6.26
N LYS A 124 -18.18 -0.85 6.48
CA LYS A 124 -18.63 0.55 6.40
C LYS A 124 -17.77 1.53 7.21
N ARG A 125 -17.20 1.10 8.33
CA ARG A 125 -16.38 1.97 9.19
C ARG A 125 -14.98 2.12 8.59
N ALA A 126 -14.31 1.02 8.27
CA ALA A 126 -12.97 1.06 7.70
C ALA A 126 -12.97 1.68 6.28
N ASP A 127 -13.98 1.36 5.46
CA ASP A 127 -14.19 1.95 4.13
C ASP A 127 -14.31 3.48 4.24
N LEU A 128 -15.13 3.99 5.15
CA LEU A 128 -15.28 5.44 5.36
C LEU A 128 -13.98 6.08 5.85
N ALA A 129 -13.28 5.46 6.79
CA ALA A 129 -12.03 5.97 7.34
C ALA A 129 -10.92 6.04 6.27
N ALA A 130 -10.79 5.00 5.44
CA ALA A 130 -9.87 4.96 4.33
C ALA A 130 -10.19 6.07 3.31
N LYS A 131 -11.47 6.22 2.93
CA LYS A 131 -11.92 7.29 2.04
C LYS A 131 -11.58 8.67 2.56
N GLN A 132 -11.90 8.97 3.82
CA GLN A 132 -11.63 10.26 4.44
C GLN A 132 -10.13 10.57 4.49
N THR A 133 -9.31 9.58 4.83
CA THR A 133 -7.85 9.70 4.82
C THR A 133 -7.33 10.03 3.43
N LEU A 134 -7.76 9.29 2.40
CA LEU A 134 -7.36 9.54 1.01
C LEU A 134 -7.85 10.91 0.51
N GLN A 135 -9.06 11.35 0.90
CA GLN A 135 -9.58 12.68 0.54
C GLN A 135 -8.71 13.80 1.12
N ARG A 136 -8.29 13.66 2.38
CA ARG A 136 -7.37 14.61 3.03
C ARG A 136 -6.00 14.65 2.36
N LEU A 137 -5.48 13.49 1.97
CA LEU A 137 -4.17 13.37 1.32
C LEU A 137 -4.16 13.86 -0.13
N PHE A 138 -5.29 13.72 -0.83
CA PHE A 138 -5.45 14.11 -2.23
C PHE A 138 -6.58 15.12 -2.42
N PRO A 139 -6.50 16.33 -1.84
CA PRO A 139 -7.62 17.27 -1.76
C PRO A 139 -8.09 17.80 -3.13
N LYS A 140 -7.25 17.69 -4.16
CA LYS A 140 -7.56 18.08 -5.55
C LYS A 140 -8.12 16.93 -6.39
N ARG A 141 -8.34 15.76 -5.81
CA ARG A 141 -8.79 14.54 -6.52
C ARG A 141 -10.08 14.03 -5.89
N LYS A 142 -10.97 13.52 -6.74
CA LYS A 142 -12.17 12.80 -6.29
C LYS A 142 -11.78 11.39 -5.85
N VAL A 143 -12.06 11.03 -4.59
CA VAL A 143 -11.90 9.66 -4.12
C VAL A 143 -13.15 8.84 -4.49
N VAL A 144 -12.95 7.80 -5.29
CA VAL A 144 -13.97 6.86 -5.74
C VAL A 144 -13.66 5.49 -5.18
N GLN A 145 -14.58 4.97 -4.36
CA GLN A 145 -14.47 3.63 -3.80
C GLN A 145 -15.20 2.62 -4.67
N ILE A 146 -14.57 1.46 -4.89
CA ILE A 146 -15.10 0.39 -5.72
C ILE A 146 -15.00 -0.92 -4.94
N ASN A 147 -16.08 -1.70 -4.93
CA ASN A 147 -16.05 -3.08 -4.44
C ASN A 147 -15.07 -3.88 -5.31
N ILE A 148 -14.00 -4.38 -4.70
CA ILE A 148 -12.99 -5.18 -5.39
C ILE A 148 -12.89 -6.63 -4.91
N ASP A 149 -13.90 -7.15 -4.21
CA ASP A 149 -13.84 -8.49 -3.62
C ASP A 149 -13.43 -9.57 -4.62
N GLY A 150 -13.92 -9.48 -5.87
CA GLY A 150 -13.56 -10.42 -6.93
C GLY A 150 -12.10 -10.33 -7.38
N ILE A 151 -11.47 -9.15 -7.29
CA ILE A 151 -10.04 -8.96 -7.58
C ILE A 151 -9.21 -9.39 -6.36
N ALA A 152 -9.64 -9.00 -5.17
CA ALA A 152 -9.00 -9.33 -3.89
C ALA A 152 -8.93 -10.85 -3.66
N ALA A 153 -9.98 -11.58 -4.03
CA ALA A 153 -9.99 -13.05 -3.99
C ALA A 153 -9.00 -13.71 -4.94
N GLY A 154 -8.45 -12.96 -5.91
CA GLY A 154 -7.35 -13.41 -6.78
C GLY A 154 -5.97 -12.99 -6.27
N GLY A 155 -5.84 -12.47 -5.05
CA GLY A 155 -4.58 -12.02 -4.46
C GLY A 155 -4.12 -10.61 -4.86
N GLY A 156 -4.98 -9.83 -5.51
CA GLY A 156 -4.62 -8.53 -6.08
C GLY A 156 -5.51 -7.38 -5.62
N GLY A 157 -5.22 -6.17 -6.06
CA GLY A 157 -6.14 -5.04 -5.94
C GLY A 157 -6.14 -4.13 -7.16
N ILE A 158 -6.65 -2.92 -6.99
CA ILE A 158 -6.79 -1.95 -8.09
C ILE A 158 -5.42 -1.60 -8.66
N HIS A 159 -4.44 -1.32 -7.80
CA HIS A 159 -3.09 -0.98 -8.23
C HIS A 159 -2.46 -2.09 -9.07
N CYS A 160 -2.61 -3.35 -8.65
CA CYS A 160 -2.04 -4.51 -9.35
C CYS A 160 -2.57 -4.71 -10.77
N THR A 161 -3.75 -4.15 -11.08
CA THR A 161 -4.41 -4.28 -12.39
C THR A 161 -4.25 -3.03 -13.27
N THR A 162 -3.38 -2.10 -12.86
CA THR A 162 -3.18 -0.81 -13.54
C THR A 162 -1.70 -0.50 -13.78
N GLN A 163 -1.41 0.24 -14.84
CA GLN A 163 -0.10 0.83 -15.11
C GLN A 163 -0.30 2.20 -15.75
N GLN A 164 0.21 3.26 -15.14
CA GLN A 164 0.09 4.61 -15.67
C GLN A 164 1.09 4.88 -16.80
N GLU A 165 0.67 5.66 -17.79
CA GLU A 165 1.53 6.26 -18.80
C GLU A 165 1.60 7.77 -18.55
N PRO A 166 2.75 8.31 -18.10
CA PRO A 166 2.92 9.74 -17.92
C PRO A 166 2.81 10.50 -19.25
N MET A 167 2.19 11.68 -19.23
CA MET A 167 2.25 12.58 -20.38
C MET A 167 3.67 13.14 -20.54
N VAL A 168 4.11 13.27 -21.79
CA VAL A 168 5.37 13.88 -22.20
C VAL A 168 5.23 15.37 -22.45
#